data_AF-A0A0N5BXG6-F1
#
_entry.id   AF-A0A0N5BXG6-F1
#
_cell.length_a   1.000
_cell.length_b   1.000
_cell.length_c   1.000
_cell.angle_alpha   90.00
_cell.angle_beta   90.00
_cell.angle_gamma   90.00
#
_symmetry.space_group_name_H-M   'P 1'
#
loop_
_entity.id
_entity.type
_entity.pdbx_description
1 polymer ?
#
loop_
_entity_poly.entity_id
_entity_poly.type
_entity_poly.pdbx_seq_one_letter_code
_entity_poly.pdbx_strand_id
1 'polypeptide(L)'
;MPSKYFIFVTFLLILLEYRCTPEFTSHFSNFIEKNYNVSTKIQMERIDLGWGNWGSFGGKNNNDDVLRKRPIVFIPGAQLRSFMFVGLRNYFMARGYNSSELYSTSYGDGGWTLLPFFKLQCDIVKQIRLFIEIVNKYTNQTVDIITYSLGAPFVRKAILGGTCVDTNETLGSNITNLINTFIAISGANYGVESCNFLHFFIPYCNPNNGFYCLSQFIIDINNETNSYEGMRTYSFISESDLTSGKNCCGKNCSELKHATKNIVLVKSNHLSSISDATPEIFNIINNATY
;
A
#
# COMPACT_ATOMS: atom_id res chain seq x y z
N MET A 1 50.78 20.76 4.33
CA MET A 1 49.52 21.11 3.64
C MET A 1 48.83 19.82 3.25
N PRO A 2 47.56 19.58 3.63
CA PRO A 2 46.87 18.36 3.23
C PRO A 2 46.75 18.30 1.70
N SER A 3 46.97 17.11 1.14
CA SER A 3 46.87 16.85 -0.31
C SER A 3 45.48 17.23 -0.82
N LYS A 4 45.38 17.74 -2.06
CA LYS A 4 44.09 18.02 -2.73
C LYS A 4 43.16 16.80 -2.72
N TYR A 5 43.72 15.58 -2.77
CA TYR A 5 42.97 14.33 -2.64
C TYR A 5 42.44 14.10 -1.22
N PHE A 6 43.19 14.49 -0.20
CA PHE A 6 42.75 14.36 1.19
C PHE A 6 41.54 15.26 1.46
N ILE A 7 41.58 16.52 0.97
CA ILE A 7 40.48 17.48 1.07
C ILE A 7 39.26 16.99 0.28
N PHE A 8 39.44 16.44 -0.93
CA PHE A 8 38.34 15.89 -1.72
C PHE A 8 37.69 14.68 -1.04
N VAL A 9 38.47 13.75 -0.48
CA VAL A 9 37.96 12.59 0.25
C VAL A 9 37.26 13.02 1.55
N THR A 10 37.80 14.00 2.29
CA THR A 10 37.09 14.55 3.46
C THR A 10 35.81 15.26 3.05
N PHE A 11 35.79 16.01 1.95
CA PHE A 11 34.57 16.65 1.45
C PHE A 11 33.54 15.61 0.99
N LEU A 12 33.97 14.50 0.38
CA LEU A 12 33.10 13.38 0.01
C LEU A 12 32.54 12.65 1.25
N LEU A 13 33.35 12.47 2.29
CA LEU A 13 32.94 11.90 3.58
C LEU A 13 31.99 12.83 4.35
N ILE A 14 32.23 14.14 4.32
CA ILE A 14 31.33 15.16 4.91
C ILE A 14 30.02 15.29 4.09
N LEU A 15 30.08 15.06 2.78
CA LEU A 15 28.88 14.92 1.93
C LEU A 15 28.11 13.61 2.22
N LEU A 16 28.79 12.53 2.60
CA LEU A 16 28.20 11.29 3.12
C LEU A 16 27.65 11.46 4.56
N GLU A 17 28.15 12.44 5.32
CA GLU A 17 27.61 12.87 6.61
C GLU A 17 26.37 13.78 6.50
N TYR A 18 25.86 14.05 5.29
CA TYR A 18 24.50 14.56 5.14
C TYR A 18 23.53 13.50 5.66
N ARG A 19 23.19 13.69 6.94
CA ARG A 19 22.27 12.94 7.78
C ARG A 19 21.37 12.03 6.96
N CYS A 20 21.76 10.76 6.94
CA CYS A 20 20.96 9.64 6.48
C CYS A 20 19.62 9.72 7.22
N THR A 21 18.57 10.23 6.55
CA THR A 21 17.25 10.34 7.17
C THR A 21 16.67 8.94 7.24
N PRO A 22 16.45 8.39 8.44
CA PRO A 22 15.96 7.03 8.57
C PRO A 22 14.53 6.91 8.01
N GLU A 23 14.32 5.82 7.25
CA GLU A 23 13.13 5.41 6.50
C GLU A 23 11.86 5.44 7.35
N PHE A 24 11.81 4.57 8.35
CA PHE A 24 11.07 4.87 9.55
C PHE A 24 11.91 5.76 10.42
N THR A 25 11.29 6.80 10.96
CA THR A 25 11.90 7.54 12.06
C THR A 25 12.38 6.58 13.16
N SER A 26 13.50 6.91 13.80
CA SER A 26 14.03 6.08 14.89
C SER A 26 13.00 5.86 15.99
N HIS A 27 12.10 6.82 16.21
CA HIS A 27 10.99 6.66 17.14
C HIS A 27 10.03 5.54 16.73
N PHE A 28 9.61 5.48 15.47
CA PHE A 28 8.67 4.46 15.02
C PHE A 28 9.33 3.09 14.92
N SER A 29 10.56 3.06 14.42
CA SER A 29 11.46 1.90 14.44
C SER A 29 11.56 1.27 15.84
N ASN A 30 11.94 2.08 16.84
CA ASN A 30 12.06 1.66 18.23
C ASN A 30 10.71 1.25 18.83
N PHE A 31 9.61 1.91 18.44
CA PHE A 31 8.28 1.51 18.87
C PHE A 31 7.93 0.09 18.40
N ILE A 32 8.20 -0.22 17.12
CA ILE A 32 7.93 -1.56 16.57
C ILE A 32 8.80 -2.60 17.28
N GLU A 33 10.10 -2.33 17.42
CA GLU A 33 11.01 -3.25 18.09
C GLU A 33 10.60 -3.53 19.54
N LYS A 34 10.23 -2.48 20.29
CA LYS A 34 9.84 -2.58 21.70
C LYS A 34 8.49 -3.29 21.89
N ASN A 35 7.52 -3.08 21.01
CA ASN A 35 6.16 -3.60 21.17
C ASN A 35 5.92 -4.94 20.46
N TYR A 36 6.82 -5.31 19.54
CA TYR A 36 6.72 -6.54 18.75
C TYR A 36 8.04 -7.30 18.87
N ASN A 37 9.00 -7.05 17.98
CA ASN A 37 10.36 -7.57 18.03
C ASN A 37 11.19 -7.02 16.85
N VAL A 38 12.49 -7.33 16.83
CA VAL A 38 13.44 -6.95 15.77
C VAL A 38 13.03 -7.49 14.40
N SER A 39 12.49 -8.72 14.32
CA SER A 39 12.07 -9.33 13.05
C SER A 39 10.93 -8.55 12.41
N THR A 40 9.90 -8.19 13.19
CA THR A 40 8.80 -7.34 12.74
C THR A 40 9.30 -5.97 12.30
N LYS A 41 10.24 -5.36 13.03
CA LYS A 41 10.86 -4.10 12.61
C LYS A 41 11.48 -4.23 11.21
N ILE A 42 12.35 -5.23 11.01
CA ILE A 42 13.01 -5.47 9.72
C ILE A 42 11.99 -5.70 8.60
N GLN A 43 10.95 -6.51 8.88
CA GLN A 43 9.89 -6.82 7.94
C GLN A 43 9.09 -5.59 7.50
N MET A 44 8.92 -4.59 8.36
CA MET A 44 8.19 -3.36 8.02
C MET A 44 9.09 -2.27 7.45
N GLU A 45 10.34 -2.15 7.91
CA GLU A 45 11.27 -1.11 7.43
C GLU A 45 11.77 -1.36 6.01
N ARG A 46 11.95 -2.63 5.63
CA ARG A 46 12.36 -3.03 4.28
C ARG A 46 13.60 -2.32 3.74
N ILE A 47 14.57 -2.08 4.60
CA ILE A 47 15.89 -1.52 4.23
C ILE A 47 16.58 -2.38 3.15
N ASP A 48 16.28 -3.69 3.11
CA ASP A 48 16.74 -4.62 2.07
C ASP A 48 16.26 -4.23 0.65
N LEU A 49 15.18 -3.46 0.52
CA LEU A 49 14.61 -3.02 -0.76
C LEU A 49 15.07 -1.63 -1.21
N GLY A 50 16.10 -1.07 -0.57
CA GLY A 50 16.71 0.20 -0.96
C GLY A 50 16.59 1.24 0.14
N TRP A 51 17.41 2.27 0.05
CA TRP A 51 17.57 3.28 1.09
C TRP A 51 16.62 4.46 0.95
N GLY A 52 16.34 5.16 2.05
CA GLY A 52 15.42 6.31 2.06
C GLY A 52 14.02 5.85 1.66
N ASN A 53 13.17 6.67 1.04
CA ASN A 53 11.77 6.27 0.79
C ASN A 53 11.55 5.05 -0.15
N TRP A 54 12.60 4.32 -0.54
CA TRP A 54 12.55 3.08 -1.32
C TRP A 54 12.00 1.89 -0.54
N GLY A 55 12.54 1.55 0.63
CA GLY A 55 12.00 0.45 1.43
C GLY A 55 10.64 0.83 2.00
N SER A 56 10.64 1.68 3.00
CA SER A 56 9.43 2.09 3.72
C SER A 56 9.57 3.50 4.26
N PHE A 57 8.47 4.14 4.66
CA PHE A 57 8.56 5.44 5.32
C PHE A 57 7.50 5.66 6.39
N GLY A 58 7.82 6.50 7.38
CA GLY A 58 6.84 7.04 8.32
C GLY A 58 7.32 7.22 9.76
N GLY A 59 6.42 7.74 10.59
CA GLY A 59 6.62 7.87 12.03
C GLY A 59 6.98 9.28 12.52
N LYS A 60 6.94 9.44 13.84
CA LYS A 60 7.26 10.69 14.52
C LYS A 60 8.76 10.90 14.62
N ASN A 61 9.23 12.12 14.46
CA ASN A 61 10.63 12.44 14.75
C ASN A 61 10.95 12.26 16.23
N ASN A 62 9.99 12.61 17.12
CA ASN A 62 10.12 12.49 18.57
C ASN A 62 8.73 12.44 19.25
N ASN A 63 8.70 12.39 20.59
CA ASN A 63 7.45 12.34 21.36
C ASN A 63 6.60 13.62 21.25
N ASP A 64 7.22 14.76 20.91
CA ASP A 64 6.56 16.07 20.86
C ASP A 64 5.81 16.29 19.53
N ASP A 65 5.98 15.39 18.54
CA ASP A 65 5.22 15.43 17.30
C ASP A 65 3.74 15.11 17.54
N VAL A 66 2.93 16.15 17.37
CA VAL A 66 1.47 16.10 17.46
C VAL A 66 0.86 15.80 16.10
N LEU A 67 0.08 14.73 16.02
CA LEU A 67 -0.73 14.39 14.84
C LEU A 67 -1.95 15.30 14.80
N ARG A 68 -2.11 16.05 13.71
CA ARG A 68 -3.22 16.98 13.45
C ARG A 68 -4.20 16.43 12.41
N LYS A 69 -3.77 15.43 11.64
CA LYS A 69 -4.54 14.72 10.64
C LYS A 69 -4.55 13.23 10.96
N ARG A 70 -5.56 12.53 10.45
CA ARG A 70 -5.58 11.07 10.49
C ARG A 70 -4.37 10.53 9.72
N PRO A 71 -3.71 9.49 10.25
CA PRO A 71 -2.60 8.84 9.55
C PRO A 71 -3.06 8.17 8.26
N ILE A 72 -2.25 8.30 7.22
CA ILE A 72 -2.45 7.68 5.92
C ILE A 72 -1.45 6.56 5.75
N VAL A 73 -1.94 5.38 5.39
CA VAL A 73 -1.16 4.20 5.04
C VAL A 73 -1.20 3.99 3.53
N PHE A 74 -0.06 4.14 2.88
CA PHE A 74 0.12 3.83 1.47
C PHE A 74 0.59 2.38 1.31
N ILE A 75 -0.05 1.63 0.41
CA ILE A 75 0.32 0.25 0.08
C ILE A 75 0.60 0.15 -1.42
N PRO A 76 1.84 -0.19 -1.83
CA PRO A 76 2.20 -0.19 -3.24
C PRO A 76 1.51 -1.31 -4.01
N GLY A 77 1.61 -1.27 -5.34
CA GLY A 77 1.26 -2.43 -6.16
C GLY A 77 2.28 -3.56 -6.03
N ALA A 78 1.94 -4.76 -6.49
CA ALA A 78 2.92 -5.84 -6.57
C ALA A 78 4.11 -5.43 -7.43
N GLN A 79 5.30 -5.93 -7.05
CA GLN A 79 6.60 -5.57 -7.65
C GLN A 79 7.01 -4.09 -7.53
N LEU A 80 6.19 -3.24 -6.90
CA LEU A 80 6.52 -1.86 -6.63
C LEU A 80 6.93 -1.69 -5.16
N ARG A 81 7.48 -0.51 -4.86
CA ARG A 81 8.00 -0.16 -3.55
C ARG A 81 7.39 1.15 -3.07
N SER A 82 7.54 1.44 -1.79
CA SER A 82 7.05 2.67 -1.16
C SER A 82 7.43 3.95 -1.92
N PHE A 83 8.57 3.95 -2.62
CA PHE A 83 9.06 5.09 -3.40
C PHE A 83 8.03 5.63 -4.40
N MET A 84 7.16 4.77 -4.94
CA MET A 84 6.13 5.18 -5.90
C MET A 84 5.18 6.24 -5.35
N PHE A 85 5.02 6.30 -4.02
CA PHE A 85 4.17 7.27 -3.35
C PHE A 85 4.90 8.55 -2.94
N VAL A 86 6.20 8.72 -3.23
CA VAL A 86 6.92 9.95 -2.84
C VAL A 86 6.27 11.20 -3.45
N GLY A 87 5.79 11.14 -4.70
CA GLY A 87 5.05 12.24 -5.31
C GLY A 87 3.77 12.58 -4.56
N LEU A 88 2.96 11.57 -4.24
CA LEU A 88 1.72 11.71 -3.47
C LEU A 88 1.99 12.21 -2.04
N ARG A 89 2.98 11.63 -1.36
CA ARG A 89 3.46 12.05 -0.04
C ARG A 89 3.85 13.52 -0.02
N ASN A 90 4.67 13.95 -0.99
CA ASN A 90 5.10 15.34 -1.09
C ASN A 90 3.92 16.28 -1.39
N TYR A 91 2.95 15.85 -2.19
CA TYR A 91 1.72 16.60 -2.44
C TYR A 91 0.93 16.87 -1.16
N PHE A 92 0.79 15.86 -0.30
CA PHE A 92 0.13 15.96 1.01
C PHE A 92 0.92 16.84 1.98
N MET A 93 2.24 16.66 2.06
CA MET A 93 3.11 17.48 2.92
C MET A 93 3.08 18.96 2.54
N ALA A 94 3.10 19.27 1.24
CA ALA A 94 2.96 20.65 0.74
C ALA A 94 1.61 21.30 1.10
N ARG A 95 0.64 20.52 1.61
CA ARG A 95 -0.71 20.98 2.00
C ARG A 95 -1.02 20.71 3.47
N GLY A 96 0.02 20.65 4.30
CA GLY A 96 -0.13 20.70 5.76
C GLY A 96 -0.16 19.35 6.46
N TYR A 97 0.09 18.24 5.76
CA TYR A 97 0.40 16.97 6.42
C TYR A 97 1.83 16.97 6.97
N ASN A 98 2.03 16.37 8.13
CA ASN A 98 3.34 16.04 8.66
C ASN A 98 3.79 14.67 8.12
N SER A 99 5.10 14.46 7.95
CA SER A 99 5.64 13.12 7.67
C SER A 99 5.23 12.08 8.72
N SER A 100 4.95 12.50 9.96
CA SER A 100 4.43 11.63 11.02
C SER A 100 3.00 11.14 10.81
N GLU A 101 2.32 11.63 9.78
CA GLU A 101 0.97 11.22 9.42
C GLU A 101 0.95 10.39 8.14
N LEU A 102 2.12 10.09 7.55
CA LEU A 102 2.25 9.49 6.23
C LEU A 102 3.14 8.25 6.33
N TYR A 103 2.56 7.08 6.09
CA TYR A 103 3.19 5.78 6.33
C TYR A 103 3.12 4.92 5.08
N SER A 104 4.17 4.17 4.77
CA SER A 104 4.18 3.18 3.71
C SER A 104 5.09 2.02 4.07
N THR A 105 4.72 0.82 3.67
CA THR A 105 5.61 -0.34 3.72
C THR A 105 5.70 -1.01 2.36
N SER A 106 6.91 -1.37 1.93
CA SER A 106 7.06 -2.33 0.83
C SER A 106 6.78 -3.75 1.32
N TYR A 107 6.41 -4.65 0.42
CA TYR A 107 6.12 -6.05 0.73
C TYR A 107 6.67 -6.98 -0.35
N GLY A 108 6.71 -8.28 -0.08
CA GLY A 108 7.32 -9.26 -0.97
C GLY A 108 8.80 -8.96 -1.21
N ASP A 109 9.32 -9.22 -2.40
CA ASP A 109 10.73 -9.00 -2.73
C ASP A 109 11.01 -7.66 -3.44
N GLY A 110 10.03 -6.74 -3.49
CA GLY A 110 10.23 -5.43 -4.12
C GLY A 110 10.54 -5.52 -5.61
N GLY A 111 10.05 -6.54 -6.30
CA GLY A 111 10.04 -6.66 -7.76
C GLY A 111 10.97 -7.71 -8.36
N TRP A 112 11.58 -8.57 -7.55
CA TRP A 112 12.42 -9.67 -8.05
C TRP A 112 11.60 -10.81 -8.65
N THR A 113 10.48 -11.18 -8.03
CA THR A 113 9.56 -12.18 -8.57
C THR A 113 8.92 -11.61 -9.82
N LEU A 114 9.14 -12.27 -10.96
CA LEU A 114 8.52 -11.85 -12.22
C LEU A 114 7.01 -12.00 -12.15
N LEU A 115 6.30 -11.04 -12.77
CA LEU A 115 4.84 -10.94 -12.69
C LEU A 115 4.10 -12.24 -13.01
N PRO A 116 4.48 -13.05 -14.03
CA PRO A 116 3.82 -14.33 -14.33
C PRO A 116 3.82 -15.36 -13.18
N PHE A 117 4.72 -15.20 -12.20
CA PHE A 117 4.84 -16.08 -11.04
C PHE A 117 4.31 -15.45 -9.74
N PHE A 118 3.94 -14.17 -9.78
CA PHE A 118 3.47 -13.44 -8.62
C PHE A 118 2.04 -13.88 -8.25
N LYS A 119 1.78 -14.16 -6.98
CA LYS A 119 0.49 -14.69 -6.49
C LYS A 119 0.02 -13.94 -5.26
N LEU A 120 -1.26 -14.06 -4.93
CA LEU A 120 -1.86 -13.48 -3.73
C LEU A 120 -1.55 -14.38 -2.53
N GLN A 121 -0.37 -14.20 -1.93
CA GLN A 121 0.16 -15.04 -0.86
C GLN A 121 -0.25 -14.56 0.54
N CYS A 122 -0.51 -15.52 1.45
CA CYS A 122 -0.93 -15.25 2.83
C CYS A 122 0.10 -14.42 3.63
N ASP A 123 1.38 -14.66 3.44
CA ASP A 123 2.46 -13.96 4.15
C ASP A 123 2.44 -12.45 3.85
N ILE A 124 2.20 -12.06 2.60
CA ILE A 124 2.03 -10.66 2.19
C ILE A 124 0.76 -10.07 2.82
N VAL A 125 -0.36 -10.81 2.81
CA VAL A 125 -1.61 -10.38 3.47
C VAL A 125 -1.37 -10.10 4.96
N LYS A 126 -0.68 -11.03 5.65
CA LYS A 126 -0.34 -10.91 7.07
C LYS A 126 0.58 -9.72 7.34
N GLN A 127 1.59 -9.50 6.50
CA GLN A 127 2.49 -8.36 6.61
C GLN A 127 1.72 -7.04 6.52
N ILE A 128 0.87 -6.89 5.50
CA ILE A 128 0.06 -5.68 5.29
C ILE A 128 -0.91 -5.46 6.45
N ARG A 129 -1.59 -6.52 6.89
CA ARG A 129 -2.50 -6.45 8.05
C ARG A 129 -1.77 -5.96 9.29
N LEU A 130 -0.62 -6.57 9.61
CA LEU A 130 0.18 -6.20 10.77
C LEU A 130 0.66 -4.74 10.68
N PHE A 131 1.04 -4.27 9.49
CA PHE A 131 1.44 -2.88 9.31
C PHE A 131 0.30 -1.89 9.61
N ILE A 132 -0.93 -2.18 9.14
CA ILE A 132 -2.12 -1.38 9.43
C ILE A 132 -2.37 -1.32 10.94
N GLU A 133 -2.33 -2.46 11.62
CA GLU A 133 -2.51 -2.56 13.07
C GLU A 133 -1.41 -1.82 13.85
N ILE A 134 -0.15 -1.90 13.40
CA ILE A 134 0.99 -1.16 13.98
C ILE A 134 0.76 0.34 13.87
N VAL A 135 0.38 0.86 12.70
CA VAL A 135 0.17 2.30 12.49
C VAL A 135 -1.02 2.79 13.32
N ASN A 136 -2.13 2.05 13.34
CA ASN A 136 -3.28 2.35 14.19
C ASN A 136 -2.87 2.42 15.68
N LYS A 137 -2.15 1.40 16.18
CA LYS A 137 -1.70 1.34 17.58
C LYS A 137 -0.70 2.45 17.92
N TYR A 138 0.23 2.76 17.00
CA TYR A 138 1.26 3.78 17.19
C TYR A 138 0.69 5.19 17.26
N THR A 139 -0.33 5.47 16.45
CA THR A 139 -0.95 6.79 16.33
C THR A 139 -2.17 6.96 17.22
N ASN A 140 -2.73 5.86 17.73
CA ASN A 140 -3.98 5.78 18.46
C ASN A 140 -5.15 6.43 17.70
N GLN A 141 -5.19 6.24 16.38
CA GLN A 141 -6.21 6.77 15.48
C GLN A 141 -6.60 5.74 14.42
N THR A 142 -7.83 5.82 13.92
CA THR A 142 -8.19 5.12 12.68
C THR A 142 -7.33 5.62 11.53
N VAL A 143 -7.02 4.74 10.57
CA VAL A 143 -6.16 5.06 9.42
C VAL A 143 -7.00 5.32 8.17
N ASP A 144 -6.49 6.16 7.28
CA ASP A 144 -6.90 6.22 5.88
C ASP A 144 -5.92 5.35 5.06
N ILE A 145 -6.42 4.53 4.15
CA ILE A 145 -5.59 3.67 3.29
C ILE A 145 -5.68 4.13 1.84
N ILE A 146 -4.52 4.26 1.20
CA ILE A 146 -4.41 4.46 -0.25
C ILE A 146 -3.58 3.30 -0.81
N THR A 147 -4.18 2.50 -1.68
CA THR A 147 -3.53 1.35 -2.31
C THR A 147 -3.62 1.44 -3.83
N TYR A 148 -2.69 0.79 -4.51
CA TYR A 148 -2.56 0.89 -5.96
C TYR A 148 -2.47 -0.50 -6.61
N SER A 149 -3.13 -0.66 -7.77
CA SER A 149 -2.97 -1.82 -8.65
C SER A 149 -3.18 -3.14 -7.90
N LEU A 150 -2.23 -4.06 -7.99
CA LEU A 150 -2.27 -5.39 -7.38
C LEU A 150 -2.16 -5.36 -5.84
N GLY A 151 -1.87 -4.21 -5.23
CA GLY A 151 -1.93 -4.03 -3.78
C GLY A 151 -3.36 -4.04 -3.25
N ALA A 152 -4.35 -3.68 -4.07
CA ALA A 152 -5.73 -3.55 -3.61
C ALA A 152 -6.33 -4.88 -3.11
N PRO A 153 -6.24 -6.01 -3.83
CA PRO A 153 -6.71 -7.30 -3.31
C PRO A 153 -6.03 -7.74 -2.01
N PHE A 154 -4.74 -7.49 -1.85
CA PHE A 154 -4.03 -7.82 -0.61
C PHE A 154 -4.56 -7.04 0.58
N VAL A 155 -4.71 -5.71 0.43
CA VAL A 155 -5.23 -4.86 1.50
C VAL A 155 -6.67 -5.24 1.83
N ARG A 156 -7.49 -5.50 0.81
CA ARG A 156 -8.86 -5.98 0.99
C ARG A 156 -8.89 -7.28 1.79
N LYS A 157 -8.04 -8.26 1.50
CA LYS A 157 -7.98 -9.50 2.30
C LYS A 157 -7.44 -9.25 3.72
N ALA A 158 -6.45 -8.37 3.88
CA ALA A 158 -5.89 -7.99 5.18
C ALA A 158 -6.96 -7.38 6.09
N ILE A 159 -7.85 -6.54 5.53
CA ILE A 159 -8.96 -5.92 6.26
C ILE A 159 -10.07 -6.93 6.55
N LEU A 160 -10.45 -7.76 5.57
CA LEU A 160 -11.51 -8.75 5.70
C LEU A 160 -11.20 -9.79 6.79
N GLY A 161 -9.94 -10.22 6.88
CA GLY A 161 -9.53 -11.29 7.77
C GLY A 161 -10.05 -12.66 7.29
N GLY A 162 -10.54 -13.46 8.25
CA GLY A 162 -10.96 -14.84 8.03
C GLY A 162 -9.77 -15.78 7.89
N THR A 163 -9.77 -16.58 6.83
CA THR A 163 -8.73 -17.58 6.54
C THR A 163 -8.02 -17.26 5.23
N CYS A 164 -6.70 -17.42 5.19
CA CYS A 164 -5.93 -17.32 3.95
C CYS A 164 -6.32 -18.42 2.98
N VAL A 165 -6.54 -18.05 1.72
CA VAL A 165 -7.04 -18.96 0.67
C VAL A 165 -5.99 -20.00 0.25
N ASP A 166 -4.72 -19.61 0.23
CA ASP A 166 -3.60 -20.44 -0.22
C ASP A 166 -3.04 -21.36 0.87
N THR A 167 -2.98 -20.91 2.12
CA THR A 167 -2.36 -21.67 3.22
C THR A 167 -3.32 -22.16 4.30
N ASN A 168 -4.58 -21.72 4.28
CA ASN A 168 -5.57 -21.95 5.34
C ASN A 168 -5.19 -21.40 6.72
N GLU A 169 -4.19 -20.54 6.81
CA GLU A 169 -3.83 -19.88 8.06
C GLU A 169 -4.87 -18.83 8.46
N THR A 170 -5.13 -18.70 9.76
CA THR A 170 -6.10 -17.74 10.29
C THR A 170 -5.52 -16.32 10.30
N LEU A 171 -6.29 -15.36 9.77
CA LEU A 171 -6.03 -13.92 9.81
C LEU A 171 -6.75 -13.22 10.98
N GLY A 172 -7.75 -13.89 11.57
CA GLY A 172 -8.59 -13.34 12.63
C GLY A 172 -9.84 -12.65 12.11
N SER A 173 -10.53 -11.89 12.96
CA SER A 173 -11.70 -11.11 12.56
C SER A 173 -11.33 -9.97 11.60
N ASN A 174 -12.32 -9.38 10.95
CA ASN A 174 -12.09 -8.16 10.18
C ASN A 174 -11.53 -7.03 11.08
N ILE A 175 -10.81 -6.09 10.47
CA ILE A 175 -10.28 -4.86 11.10
C ILE A 175 -10.89 -3.60 10.50
N THR A 176 -12.11 -3.72 9.97
CA THR A 176 -12.86 -2.61 9.35
C THR A 176 -12.96 -1.40 10.27
N ASN A 177 -13.10 -1.64 11.59
CA ASN A 177 -13.17 -0.59 12.61
C ASN A 177 -11.89 0.25 12.74
N LEU A 178 -10.76 -0.22 12.21
CA LEU A 178 -9.50 0.53 12.19
C LEU A 178 -9.43 1.50 11.00
N ILE A 179 -10.29 1.34 10.00
CA ILE A 179 -10.18 2.04 8.70
C ILE A 179 -11.28 3.09 8.56
N ASN A 180 -10.88 4.36 8.46
CA ASN A 180 -11.80 5.45 8.16
C ASN A 180 -12.11 5.52 6.67
N THR A 181 -11.08 5.64 5.84
CA THR A 181 -11.22 5.73 4.38
C THR A 181 -10.36 4.69 3.70
N PHE A 182 -10.93 3.96 2.76
CA PHE A 182 -10.17 3.09 1.86
C PHE A 182 -10.26 3.61 0.44
N ILE A 183 -9.11 3.79 -0.21
CA ILE A 183 -8.99 4.28 -1.58
C ILE A 183 -8.14 3.31 -2.38
N ALA A 184 -8.71 2.72 -3.43
CA ALA A 184 -8.00 1.90 -4.40
C ALA A 184 -7.81 2.68 -5.70
N ILE A 185 -6.58 2.79 -6.19
CA ILE A 185 -6.24 3.43 -7.47
C ILE A 185 -5.90 2.34 -8.47
N SER A 186 -6.66 2.24 -9.56
CA SER A 186 -6.45 1.24 -10.63
C SER A 186 -6.33 -0.20 -10.10
N GLY A 187 -7.05 -0.50 -9.02
CA GLY A 187 -6.90 -1.76 -8.28
C GLY A 187 -7.37 -2.98 -9.07
N ALA A 188 -6.79 -4.16 -8.83
CA ALA A 188 -7.25 -5.42 -9.44
C ALA A 188 -8.37 -6.09 -8.62
N ASN A 189 -9.41 -5.33 -8.26
CA ASN A 189 -10.42 -5.71 -7.27
C ASN A 189 -11.29 -6.91 -7.70
N TYR A 190 -11.54 -7.05 -9.01
CA TYR A 190 -12.20 -8.20 -9.63
C TYR A 190 -11.20 -9.09 -10.40
N GLY A 191 -9.91 -8.94 -10.15
CA GLY A 191 -8.84 -9.61 -10.88
C GLY A 191 -8.28 -8.76 -12.02
N VAL A 192 -7.67 -9.43 -12.99
CA VAL A 192 -7.02 -8.83 -14.16
C VAL A 192 -7.60 -9.46 -15.42
N GLU A 193 -7.97 -8.64 -16.40
CA GLU A 193 -8.71 -9.05 -17.60
C GLU A 193 -7.99 -10.16 -18.39
N SER A 194 -6.66 -10.05 -18.54
CA SER A 194 -5.87 -11.08 -19.24
C SER A 194 -5.93 -12.44 -18.53
N CYS A 195 -6.15 -12.47 -17.22
CA CYS A 195 -6.30 -13.71 -16.46
C CYS A 195 -7.59 -14.46 -16.74
N ASN A 196 -8.59 -13.84 -17.37
CA ASN A 196 -9.80 -14.54 -17.79
C ASN A 196 -9.49 -15.66 -18.80
N PHE A 197 -8.40 -15.53 -19.57
CA PHE A 197 -8.01 -16.49 -20.60
C PHE A 197 -6.70 -17.24 -20.26
N LEU A 198 -5.89 -16.70 -19.35
CA LEU A 198 -4.56 -17.23 -19.02
C LEU A 198 -4.52 -18.11 -17.76
N HIS A 199 -5.65 -18.30 -17.07
CA HIS A 199 -5.71 -18.97 -15.77
C HIS A 199 -5.23 -20.43 -15.75
N PHE A 200 -5.23 -21.12 -16.90
CA PHE A 200 -4.70 -22.48 -17.02
C PHE A 200 -3.19 -22.56 -17.24
N PHE A 201 -2.56 -21.48 -17.69
CA PHE A 201 -1.17 -21.50 -18.18
C PHE A 201 -0.22 -20.67 -17.32
N ILE A 202 -0.71 -19.61 -16.70
CA ILE A 202 0.11 -18.64 -16.00
C ILE A 202 -0.19 -18.69 -14.48
N PRO A 203 0.81 -18.98 -13.62
CA PRO A 203 0.62 -19.04 -12.16
C PRO A 203 0.00 -17.76 -11.56
N TYR A 204 0.34 -16.59 -12.09
CA TYR A 204 -0.28 -15.31 -11.75
C TYR A 204 -1.80 -15.29 -11.86
N CYS A 205 -2.37 -16.10 -12.75
CA CYS A 205 -3.79 -16.18 -13.03
C CYS A 205 -4.43 -17.44 -12.42
N ASN A 206 -3.74 -18.19 -11.56
CA ASN A 206 -4.24 -19.49 -11.11
C ASN A 206 -5.62 -19.39 -10.39
N PRO A 207 -6.48 -20.43 -10.48
CA PRO A 207 -7.82 -20.40 -9.89
C PRO A 207 -7.89 -20.44 -8.35
N ASN A 208 -6.78 -20.58 -7.64
CA ASN A 208 -6.77 -20.56 -6.18
C ASN A 208 -6.50 -19.14 -5.68
N ASN A 209 -5.26 -18.68 -5.81
CA ASN A 209 -4.78 -17.39 -5.31
C ASN A 209 -4.14 -16.51 -6.40
N GLY A 210 -4.62 -16.65 -7.64
CA GLY A 210 -4.25 -15.78 -8.74
C GLY A 210 -5.25 -14.65 -8.97
N PHE A 211 -4.95 -13.79 -9.94
CA PHE A 211 -5.77 -12.64 -10.35
C PHE A 211 -6.85 -13.00 -11.38
N TYR A 212 -7.19 -14.28 -11.52
CA TYR A 212 -8.37 -14.68 -12.26
C TYR A 212 -9.64 -14.27 -11.50
N CYS A 213 -10.61 -13.69 -12.21
CA CYS A 213 -11.86 -13.17 -11.63
C CYS A 213 -12.65 -14.21 -10.82
N LEU A 214 -12.54 -15.50 -11.16
CA LEU A 214 -13.19 -16.62 -10.46
C LEU A 214 -12.19 -17.41 -9.62
N SER A 215 -11.02 -16.83 -9.30
CA SER A 215 -10.13 -17.45 -8.33
C SER A 215 -10.78 -17.42 -6.94
N GLN A 216 -10.47 -18.41 -6.11
CA GLN A 216 -10.99 -18.48 -4.74
C GLN A 216 -10.69 -17.19 -3.96
N PHE A 217 -9.51 -16.59 -4.17
CA PHE A 217 -9.13 -15.34 -3.53
C PHE A 217 -9.99 -14.16 -3.98
N ILE A 218 -10.20 -13.98 -5.29
CA ILE A 218 -11.01 -12.87 -5.80
C ILE A 218 -12.48 -13.03 -5.42
N ILE A 219 -12.99 -14.26 -5.39
CA ILE A 219 -14.34 -14.55 -4.90
C ILE A 219 -14.45 -14.20 -3.41
N ASP A 220 -13.51 -14.65 -2.59
CA ASP A 220 -13.50 -14.42 -1.14
C ASP A 220 -13.60 -12.93 -0.78
N ILE A 221 -12.74 -12.08 -1.35
CA ILE A 221 -12.77 -10.63 -1.08
C ILE A 221 -14.01 -9.90 -1.64
N ASN A 222 -14.78 -10.54 -2.53
CA ASN A 222 -15.98 -9.95 -3.13
C ASN A 222 -17.29 -10.61 -2.66
N ASN A 223 -17.21 -11.57 -1.73
CA ASN A 223 -18.38 -12.33 -1.25
C ASN A 223 -19.20 -11.56 -0.21
N GLU A 224 -18.64 -10.49 0.39
CA GLU A 224 -19.34 -9.67 1.36
C GLU A 224 -20.59 -8.98 0.79
N THR A 225 -21.59 -8.78 1.66
CA THR A 225 -22.90 -8.19 1.31
C THR A 225 -22.95 -6.67 1.48
N ASN A 226 -21.95 -6.11 2.17
CA ASN A 226 -21.78 -4.69 2.42
C ASN A 226 -20.31 -4.32 2.24
N SER A 227 -20.00 -3.02 2.19
CA SER A 227 -18.61 -2.57 2.21
C SER A 227 -17.97 -2.88 3.56
N TYR A 228 -16.76 -3.40 3.53
CA TYR A 228 -16.00 -3.78 4.73
C TYR A 228 -14.61 -3.13 4.76
N GLU A 229 -14.19 -2.48 3.67
CA GLU A 229 -12.85 -1.94 3.54
C GLU A 229 -12.64 -0.69 4.41
N GLY A 230 -13.71 -0.02 4.83
CA GLY A 230 -13.67 1.11 5.77
C GLY A 230 -15.00 1.84 5.86
N MET A 231 -15.06 2.89 6.67
CA MET A 231 -16.28 3.72 6.79
C MET A 231 -16.67 4.40 5.47
N ARG A 232 -15.67 4.79 4.66
CA ARG A 232 -15.86 5.33 3.32
C ARG A 232 -14.91 4.67 2.34
N THR A 233 -15.41 4.30 1.17
CA THR A 233 -14.68 3.45 0.23
C THR A 233 -14.76 4.00 -1.18
N TYR A 234 -13.60 4.20 -1.81
CA TYR A 234 -13.49 4.81 -3.13
C TYR A 234 -12.61 3.96 -4.03
N SER A 235 -13.05 3.79 -5.26
CA SER A 235 -12.17 3.30 -6.32
C SER A 235 -11.96 4.35 -7.38
N PHE A 236 -10.70 4.56 -7.78
CA PHE A 236 -10.33 5.35 -8.94
C PHE A 236 -10.02 4.41 -10.11
N ILE A 237 -10.92 4.38 -11.08
CA ILE A 237 -10.88 3.51 -12.24
C ILE A 237 -10.25 4.28 -13.39
N SER A 238 -9.08 3.84 -13.84
CA SER A 238 -8.40 4.43 -14.99
C SER A 238 -9.02 3.93 -16.30
N GLU A 239 -9.59 4.81 -17.12
CA GLU A 239 -10.33 4.42 -18.32
C GLU A 239 -9.42 3.78 -19.39
N SER A 240 -8.15 4.18 -19.48
CA SER A 240 -7.20 3.61 -20.45
C SER A 240 -6.21 2.63 -19.81
N ASP A 241 -6.59 1.99 -18.71
CA ASP A 241 -5.79 0.96 -18.03
C ASP A 241 -5.81 -0.37 -18.79
N LEU A 242 -4.70 -0.69 -19.46
CA LEU A 242 -4.49 -1.97 -20.14
C LEU A 242 -3.78 -3.01 -19.24
N THR A 243 -3.33 -2.63 -18.05
CA THR A 243 -2.64 -3.51 -17.12
C THR A 243 -3.63 -4.33 -16.32
N SER A 244 -4.58 -3.68 -15.65
CA SER A 244 -5.69 -4.37 -14.97
C SER A 244 -6.76 -4.80 -15.98
N GLY A 245 -6.96 -3.99 -17.02
CA GLY A 245 -8.02 -4.18 -18.01
C GLY A 245 -9.38 -3.65 -17.56
N LYS A 246 -10.39 -3.81 -18.41
CA LYS A 246 -11.73 -3.24 -18.22
C LYS A 246 -12.80 -4.27 -17.92
N ASN A 247 -12.59 -5.53 -18.31
CA ASN A 247 -13.60 -6.57 -18.15
C ASN A 247 -13.03 -7.78 -17.42
N CYS A 248 -13.40 -7.90 -16.16
CA CYS A 248 -13.13 -9.04 -15.31
C CYS A 248 -14.44 -9.78 -15.06
N CYS A 249 -14.80 -10.64 -16.01
CA CYS A 249 -15.99 -11.51 -15.93
C CYS A 249 -17.31 -10.75 -15.79
N GLY A 250 -17.46 -9.74 -16.66
CA GLY A 250 -18.64 -8.88 -16.73
C GLY A 250 -18.63 -7.71 -15.75
N LYS A 251 -17.55 -7.55 -14.97
CA LYS A 251 -17.35 -6.45 -14.02
C LYS A 251 -16.16 -5.59 -14.44
N ASN A 252 -16.17 -4.32 -14.07
CA ASN A 252 -14.96 -3.52 -14.24
C ASN A 252 -13.88 -4.05 -13.28
N CYS A 253 -12.69 -4.34 -13.79
CA CYS A 253 -11.62 -4.95 -12.99
C CYS A 253 -11.25 -4.14 -11.74
N SER A 254 -11.38 -2.80 -11.83
CA SER A 254 -11.03 -1.88 -10.76
C SER A 254 -12.18 -1.38 -9.91
N GLU A 255 -13.44 -1.69 -10.23
CA GLU A 255 -14.53 -1.27 -9.36
C GLU A 255 -14.46 -1.95 -7.99
N LEU A 256 -14.93 -1.25 -6.96
CA LEU A 256 -15.17 -1.82 -5.64
C LEU A 256 -16.67 -2.11 -5.49
N LYS A 257 -16.99 -3.32 -5.06
CA LYS A 257 -18.35 -3.72 -4.69
C LYS A 257 -18.78 -2.91 -3.46
N HIS A 258 -19.99 -2.37 -3.48
CA HIS A 258 -20.55 -1.57 -2.37
C HIS A 258 -19.74 -0.30 -2.01
N ALA A 259 -18.91 0.20 -2.94
CA ALA A 259 -18.14 1.43 -2.71
C ALA A 259 -19.04 2.62 -2.38
N THR A 260 -18.56 3.54 -1.54
CA THR A 260 -19.14 4.89 -1.47
C THR A 260 -19.18 5.54 -2.84
N LYS A 261 -18.09 5.43 -3.61
CA LYS A 261 -18.07 5.88 -5.01
C LYS A 261 -17.00 5.18 -5.84
N ASN A 262 -17.37 4.74 -7.04
CA ASN A 262 -16.43 4.38 -8.10
C ASN A 262 -16.27 5.60 -9.03
N ILE A 263 -15.05 6.14 -9.13
CA ILE A 263 -14.70 7.37 -9.83
C ILE A 263 -13.89 7.01 -11.08
N VAL A 264 -14.33 7.45 -12.26
CA VAL A 264 -13.64 7.16 -13.53
C VAL A 264 -12.68 8.30 -13.88
N LEU A 265 -11.43 7.94 -14.16
CA LEU A 265 -10.39 8.84 -14.65
C LEU A 265 -10.28 8.72 -16.18
N VAL A 266 -10.97 9.62 -16.88
CA VAL A 266 -11.20 9.55 -18.34
C VAL A 266 -9.93 9.61 -19.19
N LYS A 267 -8.91 10.36 -18.74
CA LYS A 267 -7.67 10.58 -19.50
C LYS A 267 -6.45 9.88 -18.88
N SER A 268 -6.69 8.95 -17.97
CA SER A 268 -5.64 8.27 -17.23
C SER A 268 -5.38 6.88 -17.79
N ASN A 269 -4.14 6.44 -17.65
CA ASN A 269 -3.72 5.06 -17.80
C ASN A 269 -3.21 4.52 -16.45
N HIS A 270 -2.80 3.24 -16.41
CA HIS A 270 -2.32 2.62 -15.19
C HIS A 270 -1.24 3.48 -14.49
N LEU A 271 -0.21 3.89 -15.24
CA LEU A 271 0.94 4.63 -14.71
C LEU A 271 0.61 6.07 -14.28
N SER A 272 -0.27 6.78 -15.01
CA SER A 272 -0.65 8.16 -14.68
C SER A 272 -1.73 8.27 -13.62
N SER A 273 -2.46 7.18 -13.35
CA SER A 273 -3.64 7.20 -12.48
C SER A 273 -3.37 7.72 -11.06
N ILE A 274 -2.17 7.51 -10.51
CA ILE A 274 -1.80 8.05 -9.19
C ILE A 274 -1.73 9.58 -9.24
N SER A 275 -0.99 10.16 -10.19
CA SER A 275 -0.87 11.61 -10.30
C SER A 275 -2.21 12.26 -10.61
N ASP A 276 -3.01 11.61 -11.45
CA ASP A 276 -4.30 12.14 -11.90
C ASP A 276 -5.37 12.08 -10.79
N ALA A 277 -5.35 11.04 -9.96
CA ALA A 277 -6.25 10.89 -8.81
C ALA A 277 -5.85 11.79 -7.62
N THR A 278 -4.57 12.16 -7.52
CA THR A 278 -4.00 12.84 -6.33
C THR A 278 -4.82 14.04 -5.83
N PRO A 279 -5.25 15.00 -6.68
CA PRO A 279 -6.02 16.15 -6.21
C PRO A 279 -7.38 15.77 -5.61
N GLU A 280 -8.09 14.81 -6.23
CA GLU A 280 -9.40 14.37 -5.74
C GLU A 280 -9.26 13.53 -4.47
N ILE A 281 -8.25 12.66 -4.40
CA ILE A 281 -7.91 11.91 -3.17
C ILE A 281 -7.67 12.85 -2.00
N PHE A 282 -6.86 13.89 -2.19
CA PHE A 282 -6.60 14.89 -1.15
C PHE A 282 -7.90 15.55 -0.67
N ASN A 283 -8.78 15.92 -1.59
CA ASN A 283 -10.08 16.50 -1.25
C ASN A 283 -10.99 15.51 -0.51
N ILE A 284 -11.06 14.24 -0.93
CA ILE A 284 -11.88 13.21 -0.27
C ILE A 284 -11.45 12.97 1.17
N ILE A 285 -10.14 12.93 1.41
CA ILE A 285 -9.58 12.68 2.74
C ILE A 285 -9.80 13.89 3.66
N ASN A 286 -9.66 15.11 3.14
CA ASN A 286 -9.74 16.33 3.96
C ASN A 286 -11.14 16.95 4.08
N ASN A 287 -12.02 16.76 3.10
CA ASN A 287 -13.42 17.24 3.13
C ASN A 287 -14.36 16.23 3.81
N ALA A 288 -13.79 15.17 4.37
CA ALA A 288 -14.44 14.21 5.26
C ALA A 288 -14.80 14.84 6.62
N THR A 289 -15.58 15.91 6.61
CA THR A 289 -16.18 16.47 7.82
C THR A 289 -17.40 15.64 8.15
N TYR A 290 -17.37 14.91 9.27
CA TYR A 290 -18.19 15.17 10.46
C TYR A 290 -17.44 14.65 11.69
#